data_AF-H1VIQ4-F1
#
_entry.id   AF-H1VIQ4-F1
#
_cell.length_a   1.000
_cell.length_b   1.000
_cell.length_c   1.000
_cell.angle_alpha   90.00
_cell.angle_beta   90.00
_cell.angle_gamma   90.00
#
_symmetry.space_group_name_H-M   'P 1'
#
loop_
_entity.id
_entity.type
_entity.pdbx_description
1 polymer ?
#
loop_
_entity_poly.entity_id
_entity_poly.type
_entity_poly.pdbx_seq_one_letter_code
_entity_poly.pdbx_strand_id
1 'polypeptide(L)'
;MLFIKLSIGFFLLRLSNSKLYNWIIYVSLAVVAVWSVVIFFWNIFQCSPIEAQWDYAIPDSKCVSPDAVVAAAYSISVMTILSDWLYALLPIPMIWSVKMTKQAKATVIVILGLGIL
;
A
#
# COMPACT_ATOMS: atom_id res chain seq x y z
N MET A 1 1.50 3.83 5.66
CA MET A 1 0.87 3.58 4.33
C MET A 1 -0.40 2.76 4.41
N LEU A 2 -0.48 1.72 5.26
CA LEU A 2 -1.66 0.88 5.42
C LEU A 2 -2.99 1.64 5.56
N PHE A 3 -3.07 2.61 6.48
CA PHE A 3 -4.31 3.37 6.71
C PHE A 3 -4.80 4.17 5.49
N ILE A 4 -3.87 4.74 4.71
CA ILE A 4 -4.21 5.48 3.48
C ILE A 4 -4.79 4.51 2.44
N LYS A 5 -4.14 3.37 2.25
CA LYS A 5 -4.58 2.34 1.30
C LYS A 5 -5.93 1.73 1.69
N LEU A 6 -6.15 1.52 2.99
CA LEU A 6 -7.45 1.10 3.52
C LEU A 6 -8.54 2.14 3.20
N SER A 7 -8.30 3.43 3.47
CA SER A 7 -9.25 4.50 3.18
C SER A 7 -9.63 4.55 1.69
N ILE A 8 -8.63 4.52 0.79
CA ILE A 8 -8.85 4.51 -0.67
C ILE A 8 -9.60 3.24 -1.09
N GLY A 9 -9.19 2.07 -0.61
CA GLY A 9 -9.85 0.80 -0.92
C GLY A 9 -11.31 0.76 -0.46
N PHE A 10 -11.63 1.25 0.73
CA PHE A 10 -13.01 1.36 1.21
C PHE A 10 -13.84 2.34 0.37
N PHE A 11 -13.26 3.47 -0.04
CA PHE A 11 -13.91 4.40 -0.96
C PHE A 11 -14.24 3.76 -2.31
N LEU A 12 -13.28 3.02 -2.90
CA LEU A 12 -13.48 2.31 -4.15
C LEU A 12 -14.49 1.17 -4.04
N LEU A 13 -14.52 0.44 -2.92
CA LEU A 13 -15.53 -0.58 -2.65
C LEU A 13 -16.94 0.01 -2.58
N ARG A 14 -17.09 1.21 -2.00
CA ARG A 14 -18.38 1.91 -1.97
C ARG A 14 -18.81 2.38 -3.36
N LEU A 15 -17.87 2.74 -4.23
CA LEU A 15 -18.16 3.21 -5.59
C LEU A 15 -18.43 2.05 -6.57
N SER A 16 -17.83 0.89 -6.32
CA SER A 16 -17.92 -0.28 -7.17
C SER A 16 -19.29 -0.94 -7.12
N ASN A 17 -19.88 -1.17 -8.29
CA ASN A 17 -21.11 -1.94 -8.44
C ASN A 17 -20.86 -3.36 -9.02
N SER A 18 -19.60 -3.75 -9.23
CA SER A 18 -19.23 -5.06 -9.80
C SER A 18 -18.54 -5.94 -8.77
N LYS A 19 -18.98 -7.20 -8.69
CA LYS A 19 -18.40 -8.21 -7.80
C LYS A 19 -16.93 -8.50 -8.13
N LEU A 20 -16.52 -8.40 -9.40
CA LEU A 20 -15.14 -8.62 -9.83
C LEU A 20 -14.20 -7.57 -9.23
N TYR A 21 -14.53 -6.28 -9.40
CA TYR A 21 -13.72 -5.19 -8.85
C TYR A 21 -13.68 -5.21 -7.32
N ASN A 22 -14.79 -5.59 -6.66
CA ASN A 22 -14.79 -5.77 -5.21
C ASN A 22 -13.81 -6.84 -4.76
N TRP A 23 -13.77 -7.97 -5.46
CA TRP A 23 -12.82 -9.04 -5.17
C TRP A 23 -11.37 -8.60 -5.34
N ILE A 24 -11.06 -7.86 -6.41
CA ILE A 24 -9.72 -7.31 -6.64
C ILE A 24 -9.31 -6.37 -5.50
N ILE A 25 -10.20 -5.48 -5.05
CA ILE A 25 -9.91 -4.53 -3.97
C ILE A 25 -9.73 -5.26 -2.63
N TYR A 26 -10.55 -6.27 -2.33
CA TYR A 26 -10.38 -7.05 -1.09
C TYR A 26 -9.04 -7.78 -1.07
N VAL A 27 -8.65 -8.41 -2.19
CA VAL A 27 -7.36 -9.08 -2.30
C VAL A 27 -6.22 -8.09 -2.15
N SER A 28 -6.28 -6.93 -2.82
CA SER A 28 -5.22 -5.92 -2.72
C SER A 28 -5.08 -5.36 -1.30
N LEU A 29 -6.19 -5.14 -0.60
CA LEU A 29 -6.18 -4.70 0.80
C LEU A 29 -5.57 -5.76 1.73
N ALA A 30 -5.93 -7.03 1.53
CA ALA A 30 -5.35 -8.13 2.30
C ALA A 30 -3.84 -8.25 2.09
N VAL A 31 -3.37 -8.17 0.84
CA VAL A 31 -1.93 -8.22 0.52
C VAL A 31 -1.19 -7.05 1.18
N VAL A 32 -1.68 -5.83 1.04
CA VAL A 32 -1.04 -4.64 1.64
C VAL A 32 -1.03 -4.73 3.17
N ALA A 33 -2.10 -5.24 3.79
CA ALA A 33 -2.17 -5.43 5.23
C ALA A 33 -1.14 -6.44 5.74
N VAL A 34 -1.11 -7.64 5.14
CA VAL A 34 -0.16 -8.69 5.51
C VAL A 34 1.28 -8.20 5.33
N TRP A 35 1.59 -7.60 4.18
CA TRP A 35 2.92 -7.08 3.89
C TRP A 35 3.37 -6.03 4.91
N SER A 36 2.48 -5.10 5.25
CA SER A 36 2.77 -4.05 6.25
C SER A 36 3.07 -4.63 7.62
N VAL A 37 2.32 -5.66 8.04
CA VAL A 37 2.52 -6.32 9.34
C VAL A 37 3.86 -7.07 9.38
N VAL A 38 4.21 -7.80 8.32
CA VAL A 38 5.47 -8.54 8.22
C VAL A 38 6.67 -7.60 8.32
N ILE A 39 6.66 -6.50 7.55
CA ILE A 39 7.75 -5.52 7.58
C ILE A 39 7.83 -4.80 8.92
N PHE A 40 6.70 -4.52 9.57
CA PHE A 40 6.69 -3.91 10.89
C PHE A 40 7.44 -4.78 11.91
N PHE A 41 7.13 -6.07 11.97
CA PHE A 41 7.84 -6.99 12.86
C PHE A 41 9.31 -7.17 12.46
N TRP A 42 9.60 -7.26 11.16
CA TRP A 42 10.98 -7.31 10.68
C TRP A 42 11.80 -6.12 11.18
N ASN A 43 11.29 -4.89 11.04
CA ASN A 43 11.99 -3.68 11.51
C ASN A 43 12.20 -3.63 13.02
N ILE A 44 11.32 -4.26 13.81
CA ILE A 44 11.49 -4.33 15.28
C ILE A 44 12.55 -5.38 15.63
N PHE A 45 12.51 -6.54 14.98
CA PHE A 45 13.36 -7.69 15.31
C PHE A 45 14.62 -7.81 14.43
N GLN A 46 15.00 -6.76 13.69
CA GLN A 46 16.17 -6.80 12.81
C GLN A 46 17.51 -6.78 13.58
N CYS A 47 17.50 -6.43 14.87
CA CYS A 47 18.68 -6.51 15.74
C CYS A 47 18.38 -7.34 16.99
N SER A 48 19.40 -8.08 17.44
CA SER A 48 19.43 -8.72 18.74
C SER A 48 20.67 -8.24 19.51
N PRO A 49 20.51 -7.51 20.62
CA PRO A 49 19.25 -7.08 21.25
C PRO A 49 18.59 -5.90 20.48
N ILE A 50 17.29 -5.66 20.70
CA ILE A 50 16.50 -4.70 19.90
C ILE A 50 17.04 -3.28 20.10
N GLU A 51 17.58 -2.96 21.27
CA GLU A 51 18.11 -1.63 21.58
C GLU A 51 19.33 -1.26 20.73
N ALA A 52 20.06 -2.27 20.22
CA ALA A 52 21.22 -2.07 19.37
C ALA A 52 20.88 -1.40 18.02
N GLN A 53 19.59 -1.32 17.69
CA GLN A 53 19.11 -0.58 16.53
C GLN A 53 19.29 0.94 16.65
N TRP A 54 19.18 1.50 17.86
CA TRP A 54 19.34 2.94 18.09
C TRP A 54 20.51 3.27 19.03
N ASP A 55 21.00 2.30 19.78
CA ASP A 55 22.19 2.42 20.62
C ASP A 55 23.34 1.57 20.08
N TYR A 56 24.21 2.22 19.30
CA TYR A 56 25.38 1.58 18.69
C TYR A 56 26.53 1.30 19.68
N ALA A 57 26.41 1.71 20.95
CA ALA A 57 27.43 1.46 21.96
C ALA A 57 27.34 0.07 22.60
N ILE A 58 26.27 -0.71 22.29
CA ILE A 58 26.06 -2.04 22.85
C ILE A 58 27.04 -3.06 22.24
N PRO A 59 27.96 -3.63 23.03
CA PRO A 59 28.89 -4.65 22.55
C PRO A 59 28.16 -5.95 22.20
N ASP A 60 28.71 -6.72 21.25
CA ASP A 60 28.19 -8.02 20.77
C ASP A 60 26.78 -7.99 20.13
N SER A 61 26.32 -6.82 19.66
CA SER A 61 25.07 -6.71 18.94
C SER A 61 25.11 -7.43 17.58
N LYS A 62 24.07 -8.23 17.31
CA LYS A 62 23.87 -8.93 16.05
C LYS A 62 22.70 -8.29 15.31
N CYS A 63 23.00 -7.43 14.36
CA CYS A 63 22.02 -6.88 13.42
C CYS A 63 22.10 -7.59 12.07
N VAL A 64 21.00 -7.59 11.32
CA VAL A 64 21.01 -8.09 9.94
C VAL A 64 21.99 -7.28 9.09
N SER A 65 22.59 -7.93 8.09
CA SER A 65 23.54 -7.30 7.17
C SER A 65 22.93 -6.06 6.48
N PRO A 66 23.73 -5.02 6.18
CA PRO A 66 23.27 -3.84 5.44
C PRO A 66 22.56 -4.18 4.13
N ASP A 67 23.03 -5.21 3.41
CA ASP A 67 22.42 -5.67 2.16
C ASP A 67 20.97 -6.15 2.35
N ALA A 68 20.67 -6.80 3.49
CA ALA A 68 19.32 -7.25 3.81
C ALA A 68 18.39 -6.07 4.12
N VAL A 69 18.91 -5.04 4.80
CA VAL A 69 18.17 -3.80 5.06
C VAL A 69 17.86 -3.07 3.75
N VAL A 70 18.84 -2.98 2.85
CA VAL A 70 18.67 -2.39 1.52
C VAL A 70 17.65 -3.19 0.70
N ALA A 71 17.75 -4.52 0.68
CA ALA A 71 16.78 -5.38 0.01
C ALA A 71 15.35 -5.20 0.57
N ALA A 72 15.21 -5.08 1.89
CA ALA A 72 13.92 -4.80 2.52
C ALA A 72 13.37 -3.43 2.08
N ALA A 73 14.19 -2.38 2.06
CA ALA A 73 13.78 -1.05 1.60
C ALA A 73 13.33 -1.05 0.12
N TYR A 74 14.04 -1.76 -0.76
CA TYR A 74 13.62 -1.95 -2.14
C TYR A 74 12.30 -2.70 -2.25
N SER A 75 12.11 -3.76 -1.46
CA SER A 75 10.86 -4.53 -1.47
C SER A 75 9.64 -3.70 -1.05
N ILE A 76 9.81 -2.84 -0.04
CA ILE A 76 8.80 -1.87 0.41
C ILE A 76 8.47 -0.89 -0.72
N SER A 77 9.48 -0.36 -1.38
CA SER A 77 9.32 0.61 -2.46
C SER A 77 8.54 0.02 -3.63
N VAL A 78 8.91 -1.19 -4.06
CA VAL A 78 8.22 -1.90 -5.15
C VAL A 78 6.75 -2.16 -4.78
N MET A 79 6.46 -2.66 -3.59
CA MET A 79 5.06 -2.90 -3.17
C MET A 79 4.25 -1.61 -3.08
N THR A 80 4.87 -0.52 -2.63
CA THR A 80 4.21 0.78 -2.55
C THR A 80 3.81 1.25 -3.94
N ILE A 81 4.75 1.28 -4.88
CA ILE A 81 4.53 1.70 -6.27
C ILE A 81 3.47 0.82 -6.93
N LEU A 82 3.59 -0.51 -6.81
CA LEU A 82 2.60 -1.43 -7.41
C LEU A 82 1.20 -1.18 -6.85
N SER A 83 1.08 -0.97 -5.54
CA SER A 83 -0.21 -0.66 -4.93
C SER A 83 -0.73 0.72 -5.35
N ASP A 84 0.12 1.74 -5.50
CA ASP A 84 -0.27 3.08 -5.98
C ASP A 84 -0.85 2.98 -7.39
N TRP A 85 -0.14 2.32 -8.29
CA TRP A 85 -0.58 2.11 -9.66
C TRP A 85 -1.89 1.32 -9.73
N LEU A 86 -2.03 0.28 -8.92
CA LEU A 86 -3.29 -0.47 -8.84
C LEU A 86 -4.44 0.44 -8.44
N TYR A 87 -4.33 1.18 -7.34
CA TYR A 87 -5.42 2.04 -6.87
C TYR A 87 -5.68 3.26 -7.77
N ALA A 88 -4.67 3.75 -8.48
CA ALA A 88 -4.82 4.83 -9.45
C ALA A 88 -5.52 4.35 -10.74
N LEU A 89 -5.18 3.16 -11.24
CA LEU A 89 -5.72 2.64 -12.49
C LEU A 89 -7.09 1.99 -12.33
N LEU A 90 -7.36 1.30 -11.22
CA LEU A 90 -8.60 0.55 -10.97
C LEU A 90 -9.91 1.37 -11.13
N PRO A 91 -10.00 2.64 -10.71
CA PRO A 91 -11.21 3.43 -10.94
C PRO A 91 -11.44 3.84 -12.39
N ILE A 92 -10.41 3.94 -13.24
CA ILE A 92 -10.54 4.36 -14.65
C ILE A 92 -11.49 3.44 -15.45
N PRO A 93 -11.26 2.10 -15.52
CA PRO A 93 -12.18 1.19 -16.21
C PRO A 93 -13.49 0.99 -15.45
N MET A 94 -13.48 1.08 -14.11
CA MET A 94 -14.69 1.00 -13.30
C MET A 94 -15.70 2.08 -13.71
N ILE A 95 -15.26 3.34 -13.83
CA ILE A 95 -16.12 4.48 -14.21
C ILE A 95 -16.55 4.41 -15.68
N TRP A 96 -15.72 3.86 -16.57
CA TRP A 96 -16.10 3.68 -17.97
C TRP A 96 -17.21 2.65 -18.17
N SER A 97 -17.28 1.64 -17.30
CA SER A 97 -18.28 0.57 -17.38
C SER A 97 -19.64 0.91 -16.75
N VAL A 98 -19.71 1.97 -15.92
CA VAL A 98 -20.94 2.36 -15.21
C VAL A 98 -21.63 3.52 -15.94
N LYS A 99 -22.94 3.38 -16.22
CA LYS A 99 -23.81 4.45 -16.73
C LYS A 99 -24.06 5.53 -15.66
N MET A 100 -23.01 6.24 -15.23
CA MET A 100 -23.11 7.38 -14.32
C MET A 100 -23.39 8.68 -15.07
N THR A 101 -24.12 9.60 -14.43
CA THR A 101 -24.35 10.95 -14.94
C THR A 101 -23.02 11.69 -15.13
N LYS A 102 -22.92 12.50 -16.20
CA LYS A 102 -21.66 13.14 -16.64
C LYS A 102 -20.96 13.95 -15.52
N GLN A 103 -21.73 14.50 -14.57
CA GLN A 103 -21.19 15.24 -13.41
C GLN A 103 -20.41 14.34 -12.45
N ALA A 104 -20.90 13.14 -12.11
CA ALA A 104 -20.18 12.23 -11.22
C ALA A 104 -18.89 11.72 -11.88
N LYS A 105 -18.91 11.48 -13.20
CA LYS A 105 -17.73 11.11 -13.99
C LYS A 105 -16.66 12.21 -13.94
N ALA A 106 -17.06 13.48 -14.07
CA ALA A 106 -16.14 14.60 -14.01
C ALA A 106 -15.51 14.77 -12.61
N THR A 107 -16.30 14.68 -11.54
CA THR A 107 -15.78 14.80 -10.16
C THR A 107 -14.77 13.71 -9.84
N VAL A 108 -15.03 12.45 -10.24
CA VAL A 108 -14.10 11.36 -9.96
C VAL A 108 -12.82 11.48 -10.80
N ILE A 109 -12.90 11.92 -12.06
CA ILE A 109 -11.71 12.21 -12.87
C ILE A 109 -10.87 13.33 -12.25
N VAL A 110 -11.49 14.41 -11.76
CA VAL A 110 -10.79 15.53 -11.12
C VAL A 110 -10.11 15.09 -9.81
N ILE A 111 -10.79 14.31 -8.97
CA ILE A 111 -10.23 13.81 -7.70
C ILE A 111 -9.07 12.83 -7.97
N LEU A 112 -9.18 11.95 -8.97
CA LEU A 112 -8.10 11.02 -9.35
C LEU A 112 -6.91 11.73 -10.01
N GLY A 113 -7.18 12.75 -10.84
CA GLY A 113 -6.13 13.57 -11.44
C GLY A 113 -5.35 14.38 -10.40
N LEU A 114 -6.02 14.85 -9.35
CA LEU A 114 -5.38 15.55 -8.22
C LEU A 114 -4.53 14.63 -7.34
N GLY A 115 -4.78 13.31 -7.33
CA GLY A 115 -3.95 12.36 -6.58
C GLY A 115 -2.66 11.93 -7.30
N ILE A 116 -2.51 12.29 -8.58
CA ILE A 116 -1.33 11.99 -9.43
C ILE A 116 -0.30 13.13 -9.38
N LEU A 117 -0.67 14.30 -8.84
CA LEU A 117 0.14 15.52 -8.77
C LEU A 117 0.63 15.77 -7.33
#